data_AF-A0A0G1K6M0-F1
#
_entry.id   AF-A0A0G1K6M0-F1
#
_cell.length_a   1.000
_cell.length_b   1.000
_cell.length_c   1.000
_cell.angle_alpha   90.00
_cell.angle_beta   90.00
_cell.angle_gamma   90.00
#
_symmetry.space_group_name_H-M   'P 1'
#
loop_
_entity.id
_entity.type
_entity.pdbx_description
1 polymer ?
#
loop_
_entity_poly.entity_id
_entity_poly.type
_entity_poly.pdbx_seq_one_letter_code
_entity_poly.pdbx_strand_id
1 'polypeptide(L)' 'MKILKVVGKYIHRVISYILLSFAYILGVAPVAIIAKLVGKHFLDTRLVVDKTTYWIDVPVVEHKLEEYYQQF' A
#
# COMPACT_ATOMS: atom_id res chain seq x y z
N MET A 1 4.70 -41.95 7.18
CA MET A 1 5.31 -40.97 6.24
C MET A 1 4.49 -39.67 6.01
N LYS A 2 3.38 -39.41 6.73
CA LYS A 2 2.64 -38.12 6.64
C LYS A 2 3.20 -37.04 7.58
N ILE A 3 3.62 -37.43 8.78
CA ILE A 3 4.15 -36.52 9.82
C ILE A 3 5.42 -35.79 9.36
N LEU A 4 6.36 -36.50 8.76
CA LEU A 4 7.60 -35.90 8.22
C LEU A 4 7.33 -34.84 7.15
N LYS A 5 6.32 -35.04 6.29
CA LYS A 5 5.92 -34.06 5.26
C LYS A 5 5.29 -32.81 5.87
N VAL A 6 4.50 -32.97 6.93
CA VAL A 6 3.87 -31.84 7.64
C VAL A 6 4.94 -31.00 8.33
N VAL A 7 5.88 -31.63 9.05
CA VAL A 7 7.00 -30.94 9.71
C VAL A 7 7.86 -30.19 8.69
N GLY A 8 8.21 -30.84 7.56
CA GLY A 8 8.94 -30.19 6.48
C GLY A 8 8.22 -28.96 5.92
N LYS A 9 6.90 -29.00 5.79
CA LYS A 9 6.09 -27.86 5.33
C LYS A 9 6.13 -26.68 6.30
N TYR A 10 6.08 -26.95 7.61
CA TYR A 10 6.19 -25.90 8.62
C TYR A 10 7.57 -25.26 8.65
N ILE A 11 8.64 -26.08 8.61
CA ILE A 11 10.02 -25.60 8.56
C ILE A 11 10.24 -24.75 7.31
N HIS A 12 9.81 -25.24 6.14
CA HIS A 12 9.89 -24.47 4.90
C HIS A 12 9.20 -23.12 5.03
N ARG A 13 7.96 -23.11 5.56
CA ARG A 13 7.20 -21.87 5.74
C ARG A 13 7.92 -20.87 6.65
N VAL A 14 8.48 -21.32 7.78
CA VAL A 14 9.22 -20.46 8.71
C VAL A 14 10.46 -19.89 8.04
N ILE A 15 11.26 -20.72 7.37
CA ILE A 15 12.48 -20.28 6.69
C ILE A 15 12.14 -19.28 5.57
N SER A 16 11.10 -19.55 4.78
CA SER A 16 10.66 -18.63 3.73
C SER A 16 10.24 -17.27 4.28
N TYR A 17 9.52 -17.23 5.40
CA TYR A 17 9.18 -15.96 6.04
C TYR A 17 10.40 -15.20 6.55
N ILE A 18 11.35 -15.91 7.17
CA ILE A 18 12.60 -15.30 7.65
C ILE A 18 13.36 -14.70 6.47
N LEU A 19 13.56 -15.47 5.41
CA LEU A 19 14.30 -15.04 4.22
C LEU A 19 13.61 -13.84 3.55
N LEU A 20 12.29 -13.89 3.40
CA LEU A 20 11.51 -12.81 2.81
C LEU A 20 11.56 -11.54 3.67
N SER A 21 11.57 -11.69 4.99
CA SER A 21 11.70 -10.56 5.92
C SER A 21 13.04 -9.85 5.76
N PHE A 22 14.14 -10.62 5.66
CA PHE A 22 15.46 -10.05 5.37
C PHE A 22 15.49 -9.36 4.01
N ALA A 23 14.96 -9.98 2.96
CA ALA A 23 14.87 -9.38 1.63
C ALA A 23 14.07 -8.07 1.64
N TYR A 24 12.95 -8.03 2.38
CA TYR A 24 12.13 -6.85 2.52
C TYR A 24 12.84 -5.73 3.28
N ILE A 25 13.51 -6.05 4.39
CA ILE A 25 14.26 -5.05 5.15
C ILE A 25 15.41 -4.51 4.29
N LEU A 26 16.19 -5.36 3.62
CA LEU A 26 17.33 -4.91 2.82
C LEU A 26 16.91 -4.20 1.52
N GLY A 27 15.78 -4.57 0.92
CA GLY A 27 15.30 -3.94 -0.31
C GLY A 27 14.50 -2.66 -0.06
N VAL A 28 13.57 -2.70 0.89
CA VAL A 28 12.60 -1.62 1.11
C VAL A 28 13.07 -0.63 2.17
N ALA A 29 13.74 -1.06 3.25
CA ALA A 29 14.18 -0.14 4.30
C ALA A 29 15.15 0.95 3.80
N PRO A 30 16.18 0.69 2.97
CA PRO A 30 17.04 1.77 2.49
C PRO A 30 16.28 2.76 1.60
N VAL A 31 15.36 2.27 0.75
CA VAL A 31 14.51 3.13 -0.09
C VAL A 31 13.62 4.02 0.78
N ALA A 32 13.03 3.46 1.84
CA ALA A 32 12.21 4.20 2.79
C ALA A 32 13.03 5.24 3.57
N ILE A 33 14.25 4.90 4.01
CA ILE A 33 15.17 5.82 4.68
C ILE A 33 15.55 6.96 3.74
N ILE A 34 15.95 6.66 2.50
CA ILE A 34 16.32 7.69 1.50
C ILE A 34 15.12 8.60 1.23
N ALA A 35 13.93 8.05 0.99
CA ALA A 35 12.73 8.84 0.74
C ALA A 35 12.38 9.75 1.93
N LYS A 36 12.56 9.28 3.16
CA LYS A 36 12.41 10.09 4.38
C LYS A 36 13.45 11.22 4.45
N LEU A 37 14.71 10.94 4.10
CA LEU A 37 15.78 11.94 4.08
C LEU A 37 15.55 13.03 3.01
N VAL A 38 14.97 12.67 1.87
CA VAL A 38 14.62 13.61 0.78
C VAL A 38 13.36 14.43 1.11
N GLY A 39 12.73 14.21 2.28
CA GLY A 39 11.49 14.90 2.66
C GLY A 39 10.26 14.45 1.86
N LYS A 40 10.35 13.30 1.17
CA LYS A 40 9.21 12.72 0.47
C LYS A 40 8.29 12.08 1.51
N HIS A 41 7.23 12.78 1.85
CA HIS A 41 6.16 12.25 2.68
C HIS A 41 5.28 11.32 1.84
N PHE A 42 5.35 10.01 2.08
CA PHE A 42 4.44 9.04 1.45
C PHE A 42 2.99 9.19 1.93
N LEU A 43 2.84 9.61 3.19
CA LEU A 43 1.57 9.91 3.82
C LEU A 43 1.66 11.34 4.35
N ASP A 44 0.71 12.18 3.95
CA ASP A 44 0.57 13.51 4.53
C ASP A 44 0.04 13.33 5.96
N THR A 45 0.92 13.47 6.95
CA THR A 45 0.58 13.33 8.36
C THR A 45 0.01 14.62 8.94
N ARG A 46 -0.10 15.69 8.14
CA ARG A 46 -0.81 16.90 8.54
C ARG A 46 -2.29 16.61 8.43
N LEU A 47 -2.89 16.22 9.55
CA LEU A 47 -4.33 16.37 9.73
C LEU A 47 -4.59 17.88 9.64
N VAL A 48 -5.09 18.33 8.50
CA VAL A 48 -5.54 19.71 8.34
C VAL A 48 -6.71 19.87 9.30
N VAL A 49 -6.47 20.55 10.43
CA VAL A 49 -7.44 20.70 11.53
C VAL A 49 -8.77 21.27 11.03
N ASP A 50 -8.73 22.05 9.94
CA ASP A 50 -9.89 22.65 9.29
C ASP A 50 -10.49 21.85 8.12
N LYS A 51 -9.91 20.71 7.71
CA LYS A 51 -10.55 19.79 6.75
C LYS A 51 -11.29 18.71 7.50
N THR A 52 -12.59 18.92 7.65
CA THR A 52 -13.55 17.91 8.13
C THR A 52 -13.67 16.71 7.19
N THR A 53 -13.24 16.86 5.93
CA THR A 53 -13.28 15.79 4.93
C THR A 53 -12.27 15.95 3.81
N TYR A 54 -11.87 14.83 3.21
CA TYR A 54 -11.08 14.79 1.97
C TYR A 54 -11.93 15.00 0.71
N TRP A 55 -13.27 15.00 0.85
CA TRP A 55 -14.19 15.26 -0.25
C TRP A 55 -14.13 16.74 -0.65
N ILE A 56 -14.07 16.98 -1.95
CA ILE A 56 -14.33 18.29 -2.53
C ILE A 56 -15.79 18.34 -2.96
N ASP A 57 -16.43 19.49 -2.83
CA ASP A 57 -17.73 19.71 -3.45
C ASP A 57 -17.54 19.67 -4.97
N VAL A 58 -18.05 18.60 -5.59
CA VAL A 58 -18.08 18.50 -7.05
C VAL A 58 -19.29 19.32 -7.51
N PRO A 59 -19.10 20.40 -8.27
CA PRO A 59 -20.24 21.11 -8.83
C PRO A 59 -21.02 20.16 -9.71
N VAL A 60 -22.34 20.08 -9.50
CA VAL A 60 -23.22 19.35 -10.40
C VAL A 60 -23.26 20.12 -11.71
N VAL A 61 -22.44 19.70 -12.67
CA VAL A 61 -22.49 20.20 -14.04
C VAL A 61 -23.54 19.34 -14.74
N GLU A 62 -24.61 19.97 -15.21
CA GLU A 62 -25.60 19.32 -16.07
C GLU A 62 -24.93 19.03 -17.42
N HIS A 63 -24.49 17.78 -17.58
CA HIS A 63 -24.01 17.27 -18.86
C HIS A 63 -25.18 16.75 -19.68
N LYS A 64 -25.04 16.78 -21.01
CA LYS A 64 -26.03 16.16 -21.90
C LYS A 64 -26.01 14.64 -21.72
N LEU A 65 -27.16 14.00 -21.89
CA LEU A 65 -27.29 12.55 -21.71
C LEU A 65 -26.29 11.77 -22.57
N GLU A 66 -26.00 12.27 -23.77
CA GLU A 66 -25.02 11.72 -24.71
C GLU A 66 -23.59 11.64 -24.15
N GLU A 67 -23.20 12.58 -23.29
CA GLU A 67 -21.85 12.64 -22.68
C GLU A 67 -21.67 11.58 -21.59
N TYR A 68 -22.75 11.18 -20.91
CA TYR A 68 -22.71 10.10 -19.91
C TYR A 68 -22.52 8.72 -20.53
N TYR A 69 -22.97 8.49 -21.77
CA TYR A 69 -22.80 7.19 -22.44
C TYR A 69 -21.34 6.85 -22.74
N GLN A 70 -20.42 7.82 -22.72
CA GLN A 70 -18.98 7.60 -22.97
C GLN A 70 -18.16 7.38 -21.68
N GLN A 71 -18.80 7.42 -20.51
CA GLN A 71 -18.12 7.37 -19.22
C GLN A 71 -17.83 5.94 -18.73
N PHE A 72 -18.39 4.91 -19.39
CA PHE A 72 -18.20 3.49 -19.07
C PHE A 72 -17.84 2.67 -20.31
#